data_AF-A0A4U8UHM6-F1
#
_entry.id   AF-A0A4U8UHM6-F1
#
_cell.length_a   1.000
_cell.length_b   1.000
_cell.length_c   1.000
_cell.angle_alpha   90.00
_cell.angle_beta   90.00
_cell.angle_gamma   90.00
#
_symmetry.space_group_name_H-M   'P 1'
#
loop_
_entity.id
_entity.type
_entity.pdbx_description
1 polymer ?
#
loop_
_entity_poly.entity_id
_entity_poly.type
_entity_poly.pdbx_seq_one_letter_code
_entity_poly.pdbx_strand_id
1 'polypeptide(L)'
;MQVLPQKTQEGEAIYLLDSNIAICESGKILYYDDLGELHDTNFECIFEPINAKSDVAILKQNIIDLEHIVIDFTSIDLVHNTINNVERFHFLNEDVVKFREYRINLETLEIRGEMQELEFFLQNPPKELEAESQEKIKAIVSAVYRENIENFVDFEVLKKILIK
;
A
#
# COMPACT_ATOMS: atom_id res chain seq x y z
N MET A 1 -22.96 7.74 -4.97
CA MET A 1 -22.95 6.80 -3.83
C MET A 1 -23.72 7.37 -2.65
N GLN A 2 -24.28 6.52 -1.79
CA GLN A 2 -24.90 6.96 -0.55
C GLN A 2 -23.82 7.23 0.50
N VAL A 3 -23.82 8.42 1.09
CA VAL A 3 -22.99 8.73 2.25
C VAL A 3 -23.63 8.15 3.50
N LEU A 4 -22.81 7.54 4.35
CA LEU A 4 -23.23 6.98 5.63
C LEU A 4 -23.25 8.09 6.69
N PRO A 5 -24.12 7.98 7.71
CA PRO A 5 -24.22 8.99 8.76
C PRO A 5 -22.99 9.00 9.69
N GLN A 6 -22.30 7.87 9.80
CA GLN A 6 -21.06 7.74 10.56
C GLN A 6 -19.84 8.20 9.76
N LYS A 7 -18.80 8.60 10.51
CA LYS A 7 -17.50 9.02 9.99
C LYS A 7 -16.40 8.17 10.64
N THR A 8 -15.22 8.16 10.03
CA THR A 8 -14.04 7.57 10.67
C THR A 8 -13.64 8.38 11.92
N GLN A 9 -12.71 7.84 12.73
CA GLN A 9 -12.17 8.57 13.89
C GLN A 9 -11.49 9.88 13.48
N GLU A 10 -10.93 9.93 12.27
CA GLU A 10 -10.29 11.10 11.66
C GLU A 10 -11.29 12.05 10.99
N GLY A 11 -12.58 11.71 10.99
CA GLY A 11 -13.66 12.56 10.49
C GLY A 11 -13.97 12.42 8.99
N GLU A 12 -13.36 11.43 8.33
CA GLU A 12 -13.59 11.13 6.91
C GLU A 12 -15.03 10.66 6.67
N ALA A 13 -15.58 11.05 5.52
CA ALA A 13 -16.86 10.52 5.08
C ALA A 13 -16.71 9.06 4.64
N ILE A 14 -17.75 8.27 4.91
CA ILE A 14 -17.84 6.87 4.47
C ILE A 14 -18.98 6.75 3.47
N TYR A 15 -18.74 6.10 2.33
CA TYR A 15 -19.71 5.88 1.27
C TYR A 15 -20.01 4.40 1.12
N LEU A 16 -21.28 4.06 0.89
CA LEU A 16 -21.69 2.69 0.63
C LEU A 16 -21.38 2.32 -0.83
N LEU A 17 -20.58 1.28 -1.03
CA LEU A 17 -20.15 0.78 -2.35
C LEU A 17 -20.98 -0.44 -2.80
N ASP A 18 -21.39 -1.28 -1.85
CA ASP A 18 -22.34 -2.38 -1.99
C ASP A 18 -23.07 -2.59 -0.66
N SER A 19 -24.02 -3.51 -0.60
CA SER A 19 -24.84 -3.86 0.57
C SER A 19 -24.08 -3.96 1.90
N ASN A 20 -22.89 -4.57 1.90
CA ASN A 20 -22.06 -4.77 3.09
C ASN A 20 -20.63 -4.23 2.94
N ILE A 21 -20.33 -3.49 1.87
CA ILE A 21 -18.98 -2.95 1.61
C ILE A 21 -19.08 -1.43 1.52
N ALA A 22 -18.21 -0.75 2.26
CA ALA A 22 -18.11 0.69 2.30
C ALA A 22 -16.68 1.15 1.98
N ILE A 23 -16.54 2.44 1.67
CA ILE A 23 -15.28 3.06 1.26
C ILE A 23 -15.14 4.45 1.89
N CYS A 24 -13.96 4.76 2.40
CA CYS A 24 -13.61 6.08 2.94
C CYS A 24 -13.15 7.05 1.84
N GLU A 25 -13.06 8.34 2.16
CA GLU A 25 -12.45 9.35 1.27
C GLU A 25 -10.98 9.03 0.95
N SER A 26 -10.25 8.43 1.89
CA SER A 26 -8.89 7.90 1.73
C SER A 26 -8.77 6.65 0.87
N GLY A 27 -9.88 6.09 0.38
CA GLY A 27 -9.85 4.82 -0.37
C GLY A 27 -9.88 3.56 0.47
N LYS A 28 -9.74 3.65 1.79
CA LYS A 28 -9.84 2.51 2.69
C LYS A 28 -11.17 1.77 2.50
N ILE A 29 -11.10 0.46 2.26
CA ILE A 29 -12.28 -0.40 2.15
C ILE A 29 -12.65 -0.93 3.53
N LEU A 30 -13.94 -0.87 3.83
CA LEU A 30 -14.55 -1.35 5.08
C LEU A 30 -15.66 -2.35 4.74
N TYR A 31 -16.00 -3.22 5.69
CA TYR A 31 -17.15 -4.11 5.54
C TYR A 31 -18.02 -4.18 6.79
N TYR A 32 -19.30 -4.46 6.56
CA TYR A 32 -20.26 -4.76 7.62
C TYR A 32 -20.36 -6.26 7.81
N ASP A 33 -20.27 -6.71 9.07
CA ASP A 33 -20.60 -8.09 9.43
C ASP A 33 -22.12 -8.31 9.55
N ASP A 34 -22.52 -9.54 9.85
CA ASP A 34 -23.93 -9.94 10.02
C ASP A 34 -24.63 -9.23 11.19
N LEU A 35 -23.88 -8.67 12.14
CA LEU A 35 -24.40 -7.89 13.26
C LEU A 35 -24.53 -6.39 12.92
N GLY A 36 -24.04 -5.98 11.75
CA GLY A 36 -24.02 -4.60 11.30
C GLY A 36 -22.86 -3.78 11.89
N GLU A 37 -21.84 -4.44 12.44
CA GLU A 37 -20.62 -3.77 12.89
C GLU A 37 -19.68 -3.52 11.71
N LEU A 38 -19.07 -2.34 11.67
CA LEU A 38 -18.17 -1.92 10.59
C LEU A 38 -16.73 -2.27 10.96
N HIS A 39 -16.05 -2.97 10.06
CA HIS A 39 -14.69 -3.47 10.26
C HIS A 39 -13.74 -2.95 9.18
N ASP A 40 -12.49 -2.74 9.59
CA ASP A 40 -11.39 -2.41 8.70
C ASP A 40 -10.99 -3.62 7.84
N THR A 41 -10.45 -3.34 6.65
CA THR A 41 -9.84 -4.36 5.78
C THR A 41 -8.44 -3.94 5.34
N ASN A 42 -7.73 -4.88 4.74
CA ASN A 42 -6.44 -4.64 4.09
C ASN A 42 -6.60 -4.25 2.61
N PHE A 43 -7.81 -3.92 2.17
CA PHE A 43 -8.07 -3.49 0.80
C PHE A 43 -8.16 -1.96 0.71
N GLU A 44 -7.68 -1.42 -0.39
CA GLU A 44 -7.63 0.01 -0.67
C GLU A 44 -8.09 0.28 -2.10
N CYS A 45 -8.92 1.29 -2.31
CA CYS A 45 -9.23 1.80 -3.64
C CYS A 45 -8.31 2.95 -3.98
N ILE A 46 -7.51 2.80 -5.03
CA ILE A 46 -6.50 3.79 -5.42
C ILE A 46 -7.02 4.80 -6.45
N PHE A 47 -8.34 4.87 -6.65
CA PHE A 47 -8.95 5.83 -7.55
C PHE A 47 -9.40 7.08 -6.80
N GLU A 48 -8.67 8.18 -6.98
CA GLU A 48 -8.95 9.45 -6.33
C GLU A 48 -9.48 10.52 -7.31
N PRO A 49 -10.30 11.49 -6.85
CA PRO A 49 -10.85 11.61 -5.50
C PRO A 49 -12.13 10.77 -5.30
N ILE A 50 -12.33 10.27 -4.08
CA ILE A 50 -13.54 9.52 -3.69
C ILE A 50 -14.52 10.45 -3.00
N ASN A 51 -15.72 10.56 -3.57
CA ASN A 51 -16.80 11.38 -3.01
C ASN A 51 -18.18 10.87 -3.47
N ALA A 52 -19.25 11.53 -3.04
CA ALA A 52 -20.62 11.14 -3.35
C ALA A 52 -20.94 11.03 -4.86
N LYS A 53 -20.18 11.70 -5.73
CA LYS A 53 -20.36 11.70 -7.19
C LYS A 53 -19.47 10.69 -7.92
N SER A 54 -18.53 10.02 -7.24
CA SER A 54 -17.65 9.04 -7.87
C SER A 54 -18.45 7.87 -8.47
N ASP A 55 -17.96 7.35 -9.60
CA ASP A 55 -18.57 6.22 -10.29
C ASP A 55 -18.23 4.92 -9.58
N VAL A 56 -19.24 4.26 -9.03
CA VAL A 56 -19.13 3.00 -8.31
C VAL A 56 -18.46 1.92 -9.14
N ALA A 57 -18.75 1.84 -10.44
CA ALA A 57 -18.17 0.81 -11.30
C ALA A 57 -16.66 0.99 -11.45
N ILE A 58 -16.19 2.25 -11.53
CA ILE A 58 -14.76 2.57 -11.61
C ILE A 58 -14.08 2.27 -10.28
N LEU A 59 -14.67 2.68 -9.15
CA LEU A 59 -14.11 2.41 -7.82
C LEU A 59 -13.89 0.91 -7.61
N LYS A 60 -14.90 0.08 -7.94
CA LYS A 60 -14.83 -1.38 -7.83
C LYS A 60 -13.72 -2.03 -8.67
N GLN A 61 -13.28 -1.37 -9.76
CA GLN A 61 -12.20 -1.85 -10.63
C GLN A 61 -10.81 -1.42 -10.15
N ASN A 62 -10.71 -0.50 -9.19
CA ASN A 62 -9.45 0.08 -8.73
C ASN A 62 -9.14 -0.31 -7.27
N ILE A 63 -9.63 -1.47 -6.82
CA ILE A 63 -9.33 -1.99 -5.49
C ILE A 63 -8.10 -2.89 -5.55
N ILE A 64 -7.16 -2.67 -4.64
CA ILE A 64 -5.95 -3.46 -4.45
C ILE A 64 -5.99 -4.15 -3.08
N ASP A 65 -5.24 -5.25 -2.96
CA ASP A 65 -4.95 -5.92 -1.69
C ASP A 65 -3.57 -5.48 -1.19
N LEU A 66 -3.52 -4.81 -0.04
CA LEU A 66 -2.28 -4.29 0.53
C LEU A 66 -1.34 -5.40 1.02
N GLU A 67 -1.82 -6.63 1.23
CA GLU A 67 -0.97 -7.78 1.61
C GLU A 67 -0.31 -8.45 0.39
N HIS A 68 -0.90 -8.29 -0.80
CA HIS A 68 -0.54 -9.07 -1.97
C HIS A 68 -0.27 -8.20 -3.20
N ILE A 69 0.45 -7.08 -3.08
CA ILE A 69 0.77 -6.20 -4.21
C ILE A 69 1.84 -6.85 -5.10
N VAL A 70 1.70 -6.77 -6.42
CA VAL A 70 2.67 -7.26 -7.40
C VAL A 70 3.15 -6.12 -8.29
N ILE A 71 4.47 -5.92 -8.31
CA ILE A 71 5.17 -4.90 -9.13
C ILE A 71 6.42 -5.54 -9.75
N ASP A 72 6.54 -5.56 -11.07
CA ASP A 72 7.70 -6.11 -11.79
C ASP A 72 8.12 -7.50 -11.25
N PHE A 73 7.15 -8.42 -11.06
CA PHE A 73 7.32 -9.76 -10.47
C PHE A 73 7.75 -9.82 -9.00
N THR A 74 7.82 -8.68 -8.31
CA THR A 74 8.07 -8.59 -6.87
C THR A 74 6.76 -8.51 -6.11
N SER A 75 6.58 -9.40 -5.14
CA SER A 75 5.44 -9.35 -4.22
C SER A 75 5.77 -8.42 -3.06
N ILE A 76 4.91 -7.46 -2.77
CA ILE A 76 5.03 -6.53 -1.65
C ILE A 76 3.81 -6.68 -0.74
N ASP A 77 4.06 -6.79 0.56
CA ASP A 77 3.07 -6.75 1.62
C ASP A 77 3.29 -5.47 2.42
N LEU A 78 2.40 -4.50 2.29
CA LEU A 78 2.44 -3.24 3.03
C LEU A 78 1.84 -3.34 4.45
N VAL A 79 1.07 -4.40 4.74
CA VAL A 79 0.48 -4.63 6.07
C VAL A 79 1.55 -5.14 7.03
N HIS A 80 2.37 -6.09 6.57
CA HIS A 80 3.43 -6.71 7.36
C HIS A 80 4.83 -6.21 6.99
N ASN A 81 4.92 -5.31 6.01
CA ASN A 81 6.15 -4.73 5.49
C ASN A 81 7.16 -5.77 5.01
N THR A 82 6.71 -6.65 4.10
CA THR A 82 7.56 -7.71 3.55
C THR A 82 7.66 -7.69 2.02
N ILE A 83 8.77 -8.24 1.52
CA ILE A 83 9.04 -8.45 0.10
C ILE A 83 9.17 -9.95 -0.13
N ASN A 84 8.45 -10.46 -1.13
CA ASN A 84 8.39 -11.87 -1.49
C ASN A 84 8.08 -12.79 -0.29
N ASN A 85 7.37 -12.27 0.72
CA ASN A 85 7.05 -12.93 1.98
C ASN A 85 8.26 -13.38 2.81
N VAL A 86 9.46 -12.85 2.54
CA VAL A 86 10.71 -13.31 3.18
C VAL A 86 11.54 -12.17 3.77
N GLU A 87 11.68 -11.06 3.05
CA GLU A 87 12.51 -9.94 3.48
C GLU A 87 11.65 -8.84 4.07
N ARG A 88 12.17 -8.12 5.07
CA ARG A 88 11.43 -7.03 5.72
C ARG A 88 11.98 -5.67 5.35
N PHE A 89 11.09 -4.72 5.16
CA PHE A 89 11.40 -3.30 5.21
C PHE A 89 10.65 -2.66 6.39
N HIS A 90 11.03 -1.45 6.77
CA HIS A 90 10.44 -0.77 7.91
C HIS A 90 10.33 0.72 7.64
N PHE A 91 9.17 1.30 7.93
CA PHE A 91 9.04 2.75 8.01
C PHE A 91 9.75 3.24 9.28
N LEU A 92 10.79 4.05 9.11
CA LEU A 92 11.46 4.72 10.22
C LEU A 92 10.69 5.98 10.64
N ASN A 93 10.00 6.60 9.66
CA ASN A 93 9.04 7.68 9.80
C ASN A 93 8.15 7.71 8.53
N GLU A 94 7.32 8.74 8.38
CA GLU A 94 6.41 8.90 7.24
C GLU A 94 7.12 8.93 5.88
N ASP A 95 8.35 9.47 5.83
CA ASP A 95 9.08 9.72 4.58
C ASP A 95 10.30 8.82 4.38
N VAL A 96 10.62 7.93 5.32
CA VAL A 96 11.86 7.15 5.29
C VAL A 96 11.59 5.68 5.53
N VAL A 97 11.93 4.88 4.52
CA VAL A 97 11.90 3.41 4.59
C VAL A 97 13.31 2.87 4.76
N LYS A 98 13.48 1.90 5.65
CA LYS A 98 14.69 1.09 5.78
C LYS A 98 14.47 -0.27 5.11
N PHE A 99 15.32 -0.63 4.18
CA PHE A 99 15.38 -1.96 3.58
C PHE A 99 16.83 -2.45 3.56
N ARG A 100 17.11 -3.56 4.23
CA ARG A 100 18.47 -4.06 4.50
C ARG A 100 19.34 -2.95 5.13
N GLU A 101 20.52 -2.68 4.57
CA GLU A 101 21.44 -1.60 4.96
C GLU A 101 21.06 -0.21 4.39
N TYR A 102 20.03 -0.13 3.55
CA TYR A 102 19.64 1.10 2.87
C TYR A 102 18.54 1.85 3.61
N ARG A 103 18.63 3.17 3.55
CA ARG A 103 17.57 4.12 3.90
C ARG A 103 17.13 4.83 2.63
N ILE A 104 15.85 4.78 2.35
CA ILE A 104 15.21 5.39 1.18
C ILE A 104 14.36 6.54 1.68
N ASN A 105 14.65 7.76 1.23
CA ASN A 105 13.77 8.90 1.43
C ASN A 105 12.71 8.89 0.31
N LEU A 106 11.44 8.79 0.68
CA LEU A 106 10.31 8.69 -0.22
C LEU A 106 10.07 10.02 -0.96
N GLU A 107 10.24 11.17 -0.30
CA GLU A 107 10.06 12.49 -0.92
C GLU A 107 11.12 12.80 -1.99
N THR A 108 12.40 12.52 -1.69
CA THR A 108 13.53 12.87 -2.57
C THR A 108 13.98 11.72 -3.45
N LEU A 109 13.51 10.50 -3.18
CA LEU A 109 13.96 9.24 -3.78
C LEU A 109 15.46 8.96 -3.59
N GLU A 110 16.12 9.64 -2.64
CA GLU A 110 17.51 9.40 -2.30
C GLU A 110 17.66 8.07 -1.55
N ILE A 111 18.63 7.25 -2.00
CA ILE A 111 19.01 6.00 -1.33
C ILE A 111 20.37 6.20 -0.66
N ARG A 112 20.44 5.95 0.65
CA ARG A 112 21.67 6.03 1.45
C ARG A 112 21.97 4.67 2.07
N GLY A 113 23.15 4.12 1.79
CA GLY A 113 23.66 2.93 2.47
C GLY A 113 24.23 3.24 3.86
N GLU A 114 24.86 2.25 4.48
CA GLU A 114 25.60 2.45 5.73
C GLU A 114 26.76 3.45 5.56
N MET A 115 26.97 4.27 6.60
CA MET A 115 28.11 5.17 6.68
C MET A 115 29.39 4.34 6.84
N GLN A 116 30.31 4.43 5.88
CA GLN A 116 31.62 3.78 5.99
C GLN A 116 32.67 4.78 6.51
N GLU A 117 33.68 4.27 7.21
CA GLU A 117 34.82 5.10 7.63
C GLU A 117 35.67 5.50 6.40
N LEU A 118 36.23 6.71 6.41
CA LEU A 118 37.00 7.24 5.28
C LEU A 118 38.18 6.33 4.88
N GLU A 119 38.84 5.72 5.88
CA GLU A 119 39.95 4.79 5.69
C GLU A 119 39.51 3.50 4.98
N PHE A 120 38.27 3.08 5.20
CA PHE A 120 37.66 1.94 4.51
C PHE A 120 37.30 2.29 3.06
N PHE A 121 36.74 3.49 2.80
CA PHE A 121 36.39 3.96 1.45
C PHE A 121 37.60 4.06 0.50
N LEU A 122 38.75 4.48 1.02
CA LEU A 122 40.00 4.57 0.24
C LEU A 122 40.49 3.19 -0.22
N GLN A 123 40.16 2.13 0.51
CA GLN A 123 40.51 0.75 0.19
C GLN A 123 39.39 0.00 -0.54
N ASN A 124 38.14 0.40 -0.33
CA ASN A 124 36.94 -0.18 -0.90
C ASN A 124 36.05 0.94 -1.43
N PRO A 125 36.10 1.26 -2.74
CA PRO A 125 35.25 2.31 -3.30
C PRO A 125 33.77 1.99 -3.01
N PRO A 126 32.91 3.03 -2.92
CA PRO A 126 31.48 2.84 -2.71
C PRO A 126 30.95 1.82 -3.73
N LYS A 127 30.40 0.71 -3.25
CA LYS A 127 29.79 -0.28 -4.13
C LYS A 127 28.53 0.33 -4.73
N GLU A 128 28.38 0.16 -6.03
CA GLU A 128 27.10 0.41 -6.68
C GLU A 128 26.03 -0.48 -6.05
N LEU A 129 24.82 0.05 -5.96
CA LEU A 129 23.68 -0.70 -5.46
C LEU A 129 23.46 -1.91 -6.37
N GLU A 130 23.45 -3.11 -5.80
CA GLU A 130 23.23 -4.34 -6.56
C GLU A 130 21.88 -4.30 -7.28
N ALA A 131 21.82 -4.81 -8.52
CA ALA A 131 20.63 -4.73 -9.37
C ALA A 131 19.35 -5.28 -8.68
N GLU A 132 19.45 -6.41 -7.98
CA GLU A 132 18.34 -6.98 -7.22
C GLU A 132 17.86 -6.03 -6.11
N SER A 133 18.77 -5.32 -5.44
CA SER A 133 18.41 -4.33 -4.42
C SER A 133 17.74 -3.10 -5.05
N GLN A 134 18.18 -2.68 -6.25
CA GLN A 134 17.52 -1.62 -7.00
C GLN A 134 16.08 -1.99 -7.37
N GLU A 135 15.88 -3.19 -7.91
CA GLU A 135 14.55 -3.70 -8.29
C GLU A 135 13.60 -3.76 -7.09
N LYS A 136 14.07 -4.31 -5.95
CA LYS A 136 13.25 -4.38 -4.73
C LYS A 136 12.96 -3.02 -4.14
N ILE A 137 13.93 -2.10 -4.10
CA ILE A 137 13.70 -0.73 -3.63
C ILE A 137 12.67 -0.03 -4.51
N LYS A 138 12.79 -0.16 -5.83
CA LYS A 138 11.81 0.38 -6.78
C LYS A 138 10.41 -0.19 -6.50
N ALA A 139 10.29 -1.50 -6.30
CA ALA A 139 9.02 -2.15 -5.97
C ALA A 139 8.43 -1.64 -4.65
N ILE A 140 9.24 -1.45 -3.60
CA ILE A 140 8.78 -0.85 -2.33
C ILE A 140 8.24 0.55 -2.58
N VAL A 141 9.00 1.42 -3.25
CA VAL A 141 8.61 2.81 -3.51
C VAL A 141 7.32 2.85 -4.33
N SER A 142 7.23 2.05 -5.40
CA SER A 142 6.03 1.97 -6.22
C SER A 142 4.82 1.45 -5.43
N ALA A 143 4.98 0.46 -4.54
CA ALA A 143 3.90 0.00 -3.68
C ALA A 143 3.45 1.11 -2.71
N VAL A 144 4.39 1.82 -2.08
CA VAL A 144 4.10 2.92 -1.14
C VAL A 144 3.33 4.05 -1.84
N TYR A 145 3.67 4.40 -3.08
CA TYR A 145 2.97 5.42 -3.85
C TYR A 145 1.75 4.91 -4.63
N ARG A 146 1.44 3.61 -4.53
CA ARG A 146 0.36 2.94 -5.27
C ARG A 146 0.52 3.10 -6.80
N GLU A 147 1.76 3.14 -7.26
CA GLU A 147 2.11 3.28 -8.67
C GLU A 147 2.47 1.93 -9.30
N ASN A 148 2.12 1.76 -10.58
CA ASN A 148 2.46 0.58 -11.37
C ASN A 148 2.01 -0.76 -10.74
N ILE A 149 0.90 -0.75 -9.99
CA ILE A 149 0.29 -1.97 -9.46
C ILE A 149 -0.43 -2.70 -10.58
N GLU A 150 -0.13 -4.00 -10.73
CA GLU A 150 -0.64 -4.81 -11.84
C GLU A 150 -1.88 -5.64 -11.46
N ASN A 151 -2.11 -5.86 -10.17
CA ASN A 151 -3.04 -6.86 -9.68
C ASN A 151 -4.20 -6.26 -8.85
N PHE A 152 -5.24 -5.82 -9.57
CA PHE A 152 -6.49 -5.38 -8.97
C PHE A 152 -7.36 -6.57 -8.54
N VAL A 153 -8.08 -6.39 -7.44
CA VAL A 153 -8.98 -7.39 -6.87
C VAL A 153 -10.30 -7.39 -7.63
N ASP A 154 -10.74 -8.56 -8.09
CA ASP A 154 -12.10 -8.74 -8.61
C ASP A 154 -13.11 -8.49 -7.48
N PHE A 155 -14.03 -7.55 -7.71
CA PHE A 155 -14.98 -7.14 -6.68
C PHE A 155 -15.93 -8.26 -6.22
N GLU A 156 -16.31 -9.18 -7.11
CA GLU A 156 -17.16 -10.32 -6.74
C GLU A 156 -16.38 -11.37 -5.93
N VAL A 157 -15.06 -11.45 -6.11
CA VAL A 157 -14.16 -12.23 -5.24
C VAL A 157 -14.05 -11.55 -3.88
N LEU A 158 -13.83 -10.23 -3.84
CA LEU A 158 -13.75 -9.45 -2.60
C LEU A 158 -14.99 -9.67 -1.72
N LYS A 159 -16.19 -9.59 -2.31
CA LYS A 159 -17.45 -9.86 -1.57
C LYS A 159 -17.45 -11.22 -0.87
N LYS A 160 -16.93 -12.26 -1.53
CA LYS A 160 -16.88 -13.61 -0.95
C LYS A 160 -15.83 -13.74 0.16
N ILE A 161 -14.77 -12.94 0.11
CA ILE A 161 -13.72 -12.94 1.15
C ILE A 161 -14.22 -12.27 2.42
N LEU A 162 -14.99 -11.17 2.28
CA LEU A 162 -15.45 -10.34 3.38
C LEU A 162 -16.77 -10.83 4.01
N ILE A 163 -17.57 -11.64 3.30
CA ILE A 163 -18.73 -12.32 3.87
C ILE A 163 -18.25 -13.65 4.45
N LYS A 164 -17.90 -13.67 5.74
CA LYS A 164 -17.55 -14.90 6.48
C LYS A 164 -18.45 -15.08 7.69
#